data_AF-A0A9E3IEM8-F1
#
_entry.id   AF-A0A9E3IEM8-F1
#
_cell.length_a   1.000
_cell.length_b   1.000
_cell.length_c   1.000
_cell.angle_alpha   90.00
_cell.angle_beta   90.00
_cell.angle_gamma   90.00
#
_symmetry.space_group_name_H-M   'P 1'
#
loop_
_entity.id
_entity.type
_entity.pdbx_description
1 polymer ?
#
loop_
_entity_poly.entity_id
_entity_poly.type
_entity_poly.pdbx_seq_one_letter_code
_entity_poly.pdbx_strand_id
1 'polypeptide(L)'
;MARWKKPTKDEILENRRTLAERARRGDLHLPEAVAELRKGIGMSQEEFAKILGLTRRQIAEIEAGSANPTLGTLTKIGRLFGFKVGLVPNAPYSGDS
;
A
#
# COMPACT_ATOMS: atom_id res chain seq x y z
N MET A 1 -3.33 -5.51 22.25
CA MET A 1 -2.90 -5.19 20.87
C MET A 1 -1.64 -5.99 20.59
N ALA A 2 -1.59 -6.76 19.49
CA ALA A 2 -0.41 -7.57 19.18
C ALA A 2 0.81 -6.65 18.97
N ARG A 3 1.92 -6.95 19.66
CA ARG A 3 3.18 -6.22 19.52
C ARG A 3 3.67 -6.43 18.08
N TRP A 4 3.83 -5.36 17.31
CA TRP A 4 4.36 -5.44 15.96
C TRP A 4 5.71 -6.16 15.97
N LYS A 5 5.82 -7.22 15.16
CA LYS A 5 7.05 -8.00 14.95
C LYS A 5 7.44 -7.85 13.48
N LYS A 6 8.72 -7.58 13.23
CA LYS A 6 9.25 -7.51 11.87
C LYS A 6 9.14 -8.91 11.22
N PRO A 7 8.52 -9.03 10.03
CA PRO A 7 8.37 -10.30 9.34
C PRO A 7 9.73 -10.87 8.93
N THR A 8 9.81 -12.19 8.86
CA THR A 8 10.94 -12.94 8.30
C THR A 8 11.00 -12.77 6.77
N LYS A 9 12.09 -13.24 6.15
CA LYS A 9 12.22 -13.18 4.68
C LYS A 9 11.10 -13.96 3.97
N ASP A 10 10.74 -15.13 4.50
CA ASP A 10 9.70 -15.97 3.92
C ASP A 10 8.32 -15.33 4.06
N GLU A 11 8.03 -14.72 5.22
CA GLU A 11 6.81 -13.94 5.43
C GLU A 11 6.74 -12.72 4.50
N ILE A 12 7.86 -12.03 4.26
CA ILE A 12 7.91 -10.91 3.30
C ILE A 12 7.61 -11.41 1.88
N LEU A 13 8.17 -12.54 1.46
CA LEU A 13 7.92 -13.11 0.14
C LEU A 13 6.43 -13.47 -0.04
N GLU A 14 5.84 -14.09 0.98
CA GLU A 14 4.42 -14.46 0.98
C GLU A 14 3.50 -13.24 0.98
N ASN A 15 3.83 -12.22 1.78
CA ASN A 15 3.13 -10.94 1.78
C ASN A 15 3.18 -10.28 0.40
N ARG A 16 4.33 -10.29 -0.28
CA ARG A 16 4.46 -9.74 -1.64
C ARG A 16 3.58 -10.48 -2.65
N ARG A 17 3.51 -11.82 -2.57
CA ARG A 17 2.62 -12.63 -3.43
C ARG A 17 1.16 -12.27 -3.18
N THR A 18 0.75 -12.22 -1.92
CA THR A 18 -0.61 -11.87 -1.52
C THR A 18 -1.02 -10.48 -1.99
N LEU A 19 -0.16 -9.47 -1.76
CA LEU A 19 -0.41 -8.10 -2.19
C LEU A 19 -0.48 -7.99 -3.72
N ALA A 20 0.33 -8.74 -4.45
CA ALA A 20 0.29 -8.75 -5.91
C ALA A 20 -1.01 -9.37 -6.46
N GLU A 21 -1.52 -10.44 -5.84
CA GLU A 21 -2.84 -11.01 -6.19
C GLU A 21 -3.97 -10.03 -5.91
N ARG A 22 -3.97 -9.38 -4.74
CA ARG A 22 -4.98 -8.38 -4.39
C ARG A 22 -4.95 -7.17 -5.33
N ALA A 23 -3.76 -6.69 -5.66
CA ALA A 23 -3.60 -5.62 -6.64
C ALA A 23 -4.14 -6.01 -8.02
N ARG A 24 -3.93 -7.26 -8.48
CA ARG A 24 -4.49 -7.78 -9.75
C ARG A 24 -6.01 -7.81 -9.75
N ARG A 25 -6.63 -8.13 -8.61
CA ARG A 25 -8.10 -8.19 -8.47
C ARG A 25 -8.75 -6.83 -8.24
N GLY A 26 -7.96 -5.81 -7.93
CA GLY A 26 -8.46 -4.49 -7.55
C GLY A 26 -8.80 -4.36 -6.07
N ASP A 27 -8.48 -5.35 -5.24
CA ASP A 27 -8.85 -5.43 -3.81
C ASP A 27 -7.88 -4.66 -2.88
N LEU A 28 -7.01 -3.83 -3.45
CA LEU A 28 -6.00 -3.07 -2.74
C LEU A 28 -6.39 -1.58 -2.73
N HIS A 29 -7.34 -1.24 -1.85
CA HIS A 29 -7.94 0.08 -1.75
C HIS A 29 -7.13 1.04 -0.87
N LEU A 30 -7.08 2.30 -1.28
CA LEU A 30 -6.53 3.38 -0.45
C LEU A 30 -7.61 3.89 0.52
N PRO A 31 -7.24 4.31 1.74
CA PRO A 31 -5.87 4.44 2.27
C PRO A 31 -5.23 3.15 2.82
N GLU A 32 -6.03 2.11 3.13
CA GLU A 32 -5.61 0.93 3.91
C GLU A 32 -4.44 0.18 3.26
N ALA A 33 -4.44 0.12 1.93
CA ALA A 33 -3.37 -0.44 1.11
C ALA A 33 -1.98 0.09 1.49
N VAL A 34 -1.84 1.36 1.88
CA VAL A 34 -0.54 1.94 2.22
C VAL A 34 0.05 1.25 3.45
N ALA A 35 -0.78 1.00 4.47
CA ALA A 35 -0.35 0.32 5.68
C ALA A 35 -0.02 -1.15 5.40
N GLU A 36 -0.81 -1.82 4.57
CA GLU A 36 -0.59 -3.21 4.18
C GLU A 36 0.71 -3.39 3.39
N LEU A 37 0.94 -2.52 2.40
CA LEU A 37 2.18 -2.49 1.61
C LEU A 37 3.37 -2.34 2.56
N ARG A 38 3.38 -1.29 3.38
CA ARG A 38 4.48 -1.03 4.33
C ARG A 38 4.74 -2.22 5.26
N LYS A 39 3.69 -2.78 5.86
CA LYS A 39 3.81 -3.93 6.77
C LYS A 39 4.28 -5.19 6.04
N GLY A 40 3.88 -5.37 4.78
CA GLY A 40 4.25 -6.51 3.94
C GLY A 40 5.75 -6.65 3.72
N ILE A 41 6.50 -5.55 3.73
CA ILE A 41 7.97 -5.52 3.67
C ILE A 41 8.64 -5.29 5.04
N GLY A 42 7.86 -5.31 6.12
CA GLY A 42 8.37 -5.24 7.47
C GLY A 42 8.93 -3.89 7.89
N MET A 43 8.41 -2.80 7.35
CA MET A 43 8.84 -1.45 7.69
C MET A 43 7.95 -0.81 8.75
N SER A 44 8.57 -0.08 9.67
CA SER A 44 7.92 0.92 10.51
C SER A 44 7.49 2.13 9.67
N GLN A 45 6.56 2.94 10.20
CA GLN A 45 6.17 4.20 9.56
C GLN A 45 7.38 5.13 9.36
N GLU A 46 8.34 5.12 10.30
CA GLU A 46 9.56 5.92 10.24
C GLU A 46 10.48 5.49 9.08
N GLU A 47 10.75 4.19 8.94
CA GLU A 47 11.55 3.65 7.82
C GLU A 47 10.89 3.95 6.47
N PHE A 48 9.57 3.78 6.40
CA PHE A 48 8.82 4.02 5.17
C PHE A 48 8.78 5.50 4.78
N ALA A 49 8.62 6.39 5.77
CA ALA A 49 8.66 7.83 5.58
C ALA A 49 10.02 8.27 5.00
N LYS A 50 11.13 7.76 5.54
CA LYS A 50 12.49 8.03 5.05
C LYS A 50 12.68 7.65 3.59
N ILE A 51 12.18 6.48 3.17
CA ILE A 51 12.29 6.02 1.78
C ILE A 51 11.48 6.92 0.83
N LEU A 52 10.32 7.40 1.28
CA LEU A 52 9.42 8.22 0.47
C LEU A 52 9.77 9.72 0.48
N GLY A 53 10.68 10.14 1.36
CA GLY A 53 11.00 11.55 1.59
C GLY A 53 9.86 12.30 2.28
N LEU A 54 9.15 11.63 3.19
CA LEU A 54 8.02 12.17 3.95
C LEU A 54 8.33 12.14 5.45
N THR A 55 7.50 12.78 6.25
CA THR A 55 7.53 12.64 7.70
C THR A 55 6.74 11.41 8.15
N ARG A 56 7.11 10.83 9.29
CA ARG A 56 6.32 9.74 9.91
C ARG A 56 4.86 10.13 10.12
N ARG A 57 4.61 11.39 10.51
CA ARG A 57 3.26 11.94 10.69
C ARG A 57 2.45 11.87 9.41
N GLN A 58 3.03 12.31 8.27
CA GLN A 58 2.36 12.22 6.97
C GLN A 58 2.02 10.77 6.60
N ILE A 59 2.91 9.80 6.86
CA ILE A 59 2.60 8.38 6.64
C ILE A 59 1.44 7.94 7.53
N ALA A 60 1.42 8.32 8.80
CA ALA A 60 0.34 7.97 9.71
C ALA A 60 -1.01 8.58 9.28
N GLU A 61 -1.02 9.84 8.83
CA GLU A 61 -2.23 10.51 8.33
C GLU A 61 -2.72 9.89 7.01
N ILE A 62 -1.80 9.50 6.11
CA ILE A 62 -2.15 8.77 4.89
C ILE A 62 -2.78 7.42 5.24
N GLU A 63 -2.17 6.65 6.13
CA GLU A 63 -2.68 5.32 6.54
C GLU A 63 -4.02 5.40 7.30
N ALA A 64 -4.27 6.51 7.98
CA ALA A 64 -5.53 6.76 8.69
C ALA A 64 -6.62 7.36 7.79
N GLY A 65 -6.32 7.68 6.53
CA GLY A 65 -7.27 8.34 5.61
C GLY A 65 -7.53 9.82 5.92
N SER A 66 -6.78 10.42 6.85
CA SER A 66 -6.93 11.84 7.21
C SER A 66 -6.10 12.78 6.32
N ALA A 67 -5.25 12.25 5.45
CA ALA A 67 -4.51 13.01 4.43
C ALA A 67 -4.97 12.65 3.02
N ASN A 68 -4.88 13.62 2.10
CA ASN A 68 -5.04 13.42 0.67
C ASN A 68 -3.65 13.41 -0.01
N PRO A 69 -2.97 12.25 -0.15
CA PRO A 69 -1.65 12.18 -0.76
C PRO A 69 -1.70 12.55 -2.24
N THR A 70 -0.63 13.22 -2.72
CA THR A 70 -0.50 13.48 -4.16
C THR A 70 -0.40 12.18 -4.96
N LEU A 71 -0.80 12.20 -6.23
CA LEU A 71 -0.57 11.09 -7.16
C LEU A 71 0.92 10.69 -7.22
N GLY A 72 1.83 11.67 -7.12
CA GLY A 72 3.28 11.43 -7.07
C GLY A 72 3.69 10.58 -5.85
N THR A 73 3.12 10.88 -4.67
CA THR A 73 3.32 10.08 -3.46
C THR A 73 2.81 8.65 -3.63
N LEU A 74 1.58 8.48 -4.13
CA LEU A 74 1.00 7.16 -4.38
C LEU A 74 1.81 6.35 -5.41
N THR A 75 2.33 7.02 -6.44
CA THR A 75 3.21 6.40 -7.44
C THR A 75 4.53 5.94 -6.82
N LYS A 76 5.15 6.73 -5.93
CA LYS A 76 6.36 6.32 -5.20
C LYS A 76 6.10 5.10 -4.32
N ILE A 77 4.97 5.06 -3.61
CA ILE A 77 4.55 3.92 -2.80
C ILE A 77 4.41 2.66 -3.67
N GLY A 78 3.65 2.74 -4.76
CA GLY A 78 3.42 1.60 -5.66
C GLY A 78 4.72 1.04 -6.26
N ARG A 79 5.66 1.90 -6.64
CA ARG A 79 6.95 1.51 -7.25
C ARG A 79 7.78 0.57 -6.37
N LEU A 80 7.72 0.71 -5.04
CA LEU A 80 8.43 -0.19 -4.10
C LEU A 80 7.97 -1.65 -4.22
N PHE A 81 6.76 -1.86 -4.75
CA PHE A 81 6.12 -3.16 -4.95
C PHE A 81 6.04 -3.57 -6.42
N GLY A 82 6.51 -2.73 -7.34
CA GLY A 82 6.33 -2.94 -8.79
C GLY A 82 4.92 -2.61 -9.27
N PHE A 83 4.15 -1.83 -8.50
CA PHE A 83 2.79 -1.40 -8.85
C PHE A 83 2.79 0.00 -9.46
N LYS A 84 1.75 0.27 -10.26
CA LYS A 84 1.39 1.61 -10.75
C LYS A 84 0.00 1.96 -10.21
N VAL A 85 -0.25 3.25 -9.98
CA VAL A 85 -1.60 3.73 -9.63
C VAL A 85 -2.48 3.65 -10.87
N GLY A 86 -3.72 3.19 -10.71
CA GLY A 86 -4.68 3.01 -11.79
C GLY A 86 -6.12 3.03 -11.30
N LEU A 87 -7.05 2.98 -12.24
CA LEU A 87 -8.49 2.89 -11.96
C LEU A 87 -8.92 1.43 -11.97
N VAL A 88 -9.83 1.07 -11.08
CA VAL A 88 -10.48 -0.24 -11.01
C VAL A 88 -11.99 -0.06 -11.23
N PRO A 89 -12.68 -1.03 -11.85
CA PRO A 89 -14.11 -0.94 -12.08
C PRO A 89 -14.89 -0.98 -10.75
N ASN A 90 -15.94 -0.16 -10.62
CA ASN A 90 -16.87 -0.20 -9.46
C ASN A 90 -17.81 -1.44 -9.51
N ALA A 91 -18.01 -1.99 -10.71
CA ALA A 91 -18.79 -3.19 -11.02
C ALA A 91 -18.32 -3.73 -12.39
N PRO A 92 -18.60 -5.01 -12.76
CA PRO A 92 -18.35 -5.48 -14.11
C PRO A 92 -19.02 -4.54 -15.10
N TYR A 93 -18.24 -3.98 -16.04
CA TYR A 93 -18.79 -3.15 -17.10
C TYR A 93 -19.65 -4.04 -18.00
N SER A 94 -20.97 -4.06 -17.75
CA SER A 94 -21.97 -4.61 -18.65
C SER A 94 -22.12 -3.62 -19.80
N GLY A 95 -21.36 -3.83 -20.88
CA GLY A 95 -21.28 -2.93 -22.03
C GLY A 95 -22.55 -2.86 -22.89
N ASP A 96 -23.73 -2.88 -22.28
CA ASP A 96 -25.01 -2.73 -22.97
C ASP A 96 -25.57 -1.33 -22.68
N SER A 97 -25.33 -0.42 -23.61
CA SER A 97 -26.08 0.83 -23.80
C SER A 97 -26.22 1.10 -25.28
#